data_AF-A0A0A9ZHB0-F1
#
_entry.id   AF-A0A0A9ZHB0-F1
#
_cell.length_a   1.000
_cell.length_b   1.000
_cell.length_c   1.000
_cell.angle_alpha   90.00
_cell.angle_beta   90.00
_cell.angle_gamma   90.00
#
_symmetry.space_group_name_H-M   'P 1'
#
loop_
_entity.id
_entity.type
_entity.pdbx_description
1 polymer ?
#
loop_
_entity_poly.entity_id
_entity_poly.type
_entity_poly.pdbx_seq_one_letter_code
_entity_poly.pdbx_strand_id
1 'polypeptide(L)'
;MGLFVKTSSIFELPKTHNVYMGLTTGYCGTFSSFSSAALELFDVAAGRIRQTPIQNSTESSHETTPILIGKNLSNFAGSAFVHIGLSFIGYHLGETTAMLISRDVGRGFLQGCRYHSLSLKIAAISVLSMMIISSLLETYFFRTSNYFIYISSALLLALPGTSLRYYLSKKLNFDKRNNQKRIFPLGTLTANVLGSLVLATSTLLTLGIKPKKSLINFHNEMIITDKLSCCILSGVGHGFCGALTTMSTFISELTVMENRIHLYFYSILTVLITVGSFTIVWGTYSWTVGYVMESPCL
;
A
#
# COMPACT_ATOMS: atom_id res chain seq x y z
N MET A 1 -5.44 16.67 2.41
CA MET A 1 -6.61 16.32 1.59
C MET A 1 -6.41 16.98 0.23
N GLY A 2 -6.48 16.20 -0.85
CA GLY A 2 -5.77 16.42 -2.12
C GLY A 2 -5.99 17.78 -2.79
N LEU A 3 -4.88 18.49 -3.02
CA LEU A 3 -4.80 19.72 -3.80
C LEU A 3 -3.72 19.50 -4.86
N PHE A 4 -4.03 18.70 -5.87
CA PHE A 4 -3.23 18.56 -7.08
C PHE A 4 -4.19 18.32 -8.24
N VAL A 5 -4.63 19.43 -8.87
CA VAL A 5 -5.21 19.41 -10.20
C VAL A 5 -4.58 20.58 -10.94
N LYS A 6 -4.09 20.30 -12.14
CA LYS A 6 -3.47 21.24 -13.06
C LYS A 6 -4.43 22.41 -13.31
N THR A 7 -3.99 23.60 -12.92
CA THR A 7 -4.71 24.87 -13.07
C THR A 7 -4.77 25.27 -14.54
N SER A 8 -5.79 24.82 -15.27
CA SER A 8 -6.26 25.56 -16.45
C SER A 8 -7.68 25.26 -16.93
N SER A 9 -8.43 24.28 -16.38
CA SER A 9 -9.82 24.08 -16.85
C SER A 9 -10.84 23.54 -15.84
N ILE A 10 -10.44 23.04 -14.67
CA ILE A 10 -11.35 22.38 -13.70
C ILE A 10 -11.85 23.35 -12.59
N PHE A 11 -11.53 24.65 -12.69
CA PHE A 11 -11.71 25.59 -11.59
C PHE A 11 -13.13 26.16 -11.37
N GLU A 12 -14.19 25.57 -11.93
CA GLU A 12 -15.55 26.13 -11.70
C GLU A 12 -16.48 25.29 -10.82
N LEU A 13 -16.12 24.08 -10.36
CA LEU A 13 -17.07 23.30 -9.55
C LEU A 13 -16.40 22.65 -8.33
N PRO A 14 -16.52 23.25 -7.12
CA PRO A 14 -16.20 22.56 -5.85
C PRO A 14 -16.95 21.22 -5.64
N LYS A 15 -17.91 20.90 -6.51
CA LYS A 15 -18.74 19.69 -6.51
C LYS A 15 -18.04 18.47 -7.11
N THR A 16 -17.14 18.64 -8.10
CA THR A 16 -16.40 17.53 -8.74
C THR A 16 -15.27 17.00 -7.85
N HIS A 17 -14.69 17.87 -7.02
CA HIS A 17 -13.52 17.60 -6.20
C HIS A 17 -13.72 16.46 -5.17
N ASN A 18 -14.89 16.40 -4.52
CA ASN A 18 -15.17 15.39 -3.49
C ASN A 18 -15.46 14.00 -4.06
N VAL A 19 -16.22 13.92 -5.16
CA VAL A 19 -16.52 12.65 -5.85
C VAL A 19 -15.26 12.10 -6.52
N TYR A 20 -14.50 12.99 -7.17
CA TYR A 20 -13.18 12.67 -7.70
C TYR A 20 -12.26 12.13 -6.60
N MET A 21 -12.19 12.80 -5.44
CA MET A 21 -11.36 12.33 -4.33
C MET A 21 -11.81 10.95 -3.83
N GLY A 22 -13.11 10.71 -3.67
CA GLY A 22 -13.63 9.40 -3.26
C GLY A 22 -13.32 8.28 -4.26
N LEU A 23 -13.52 8.53 -5.55
CA LEU A 23 -13.32 7.54 -6.61
C LEU A 23 -11.83 7.33 -6.95
N THR A 24 -11.01 8.35 -6.95
CA THR A 24 -9.58 8.19 -7.28
C THR A 24 -8.78 7.78 -6.06
N THR A 25 -8.92 8.48 -4.93
CA THR A 25 -8.09 8.20 -3.75
C THR A 25 -8.65 7.09 -2.88
N GLY A 26 -9.98 6.94 -2.80
CA GLY A 26 -10.65 5.90 -2.02
C GLY A 26 -10.63 4.53 -2.72
N TYR A 27 -11.10 4.42 -3.96
CA TYR A 27 -11.13 3.13 -4.69
C TYR A 27 -9.71 2.59 -4.98
N CYS A 28 -8.84 3.40 -5.60
CA CYS A 28 -7.47 2.96 -5.92
C CYS A 28 -6.64 2.71 -4.66
N GLY A 29 -6.88 3.46 -3.58
CA GLY A 29 -6.24 3.23 -2.27
C GLY A 29 -6.75 1.98 -1.52
N THR A 30 -7.93 1.46 -1.88
CA THR A 30 -8.49 0.23 -1.29
C THR A 30 -8.10 -1.01 -2.08
N PHE A 31 -7.96 -0.90 -3.42
CA PHE A 31 -7.62 -2.03 -4.29
C PHE A 31 -6.11 -2.30 -4.38
N SER A 32 -5.24 -1.31 -4.13
CA SER A 32 -3.79 -1.48 -4.14
C SER A 32 -3.08 -0.53 -3.18
N SER A 33 -2.13 -1.08 -2.41
CA SER A 33 -1.22 -0.30 -1.57
C SER A 33 0.19 -0.31 -2.16
N PHE A 34 0.93 0.79 -2.00
CA PHE A 34 2.28 0.90 -2.55
C PHE A 34 3.23 -0.11 -1.88
N SER A 35 3.07 -0.36 -0.58
CA SER A 35 3.86 -1.36 0.13
C SER A 35 3.64 -2.78 -0.39
N SER A 36 2.39 -3.16 -0.72
CA SER A 36 2.08 -4.48 -1.29
C SER A 36 2.69 -4.65 -2.68
N ALA A 37 2.58 -3.63 -3.54
CA ALA A 37 3.21 -3.64 -4.85
C ALA A 37 4.74 -3.75 -4.76
N ALA A 38 5.37 -3.01 -3.83
CA ALA A 38 6.81 -3.08 -3.60
C ALA A 38 7.28 -4.44 -3.07
N LEU A 39 6.49 -5.10 -2.21
CA LEU A 39 6.77 -6.46 -1.74
C LEU A 39 6.70 -7.46 -2.90
N GLU A 40 5.66 -7.38 -3.75
CA GLU A 40 5.53 -8.26 -4.92
C GLU A 40 6.67 -8.06 -5.91
N LEU A 41 7.04 -6.80 -6.19
CA LEU A 41 8.20 -6.48 -7.02
C LEU A 41 9.48 -7.11 -6.47
N PHE A 42 9.68 -7.01 -5.16
CA PHE A 42 10.81 -7.65 -4.50
C PHE A 42 10.77 -9.17 -4.64
N ASP A 43 9.63 -9.81 -4.34
CA ASP A 43 9.50 -11.27 -4.41
C ASP A 43 9.72 -11.78 -5.82
N VAL A 44 9.19 -11.10 -6.83
CA VAL A 44 9.41 -11.42 -8.25
C VAL A 44 10.88 -11.25 -8.63
N ALA A 45 11.53 -10.16 -8.23
CA ALA A 45 12.96 -9.94 -8.47
C ALA A 45 13.83 -11.01 -7.79
N ALA A 46 13.42 -11.45 -6.59
CA ALA A 46 14.08 -12.50 -5.82
C ALA A 46 13.76 -13.92 -6.30
N GLY A 47 12.96 -14.08 -7.37
CA GLY A 47 12.57 -15.37 -7.93
C GLY A 47 11.55 -16.16 -7.10
N ARG A 48 10.79 -15.49 -6.22
CA ARG A 48 9.81 -16.08 -5.29
C ARG A 48 8.38 -16.05 -5.83
N ILE A 49 8.21 -16.42 -7.09
CA ILE A 49 6.90 -16.41 -7.72
C ILE A 49 6.04 -17.47 -7.02
N ARG A 50 4.89 -17.05 -6.46
CA ARG A 50 3.85 -17.97 -5.99
C ARG A 50 3.39 -18.75 -7.21
N GLN A 51 3.88 -19.98 -7.38
CA GLN A 51 3.59 -20.79 -8.56
C GLN A 51 2.07 -20.93 -8.67
N THR A 52 1.51 -20.46 -9.78
CA THR A 52 0.16 -20.87 -10.16
C THR A 52 0.22 -22.37 -10.49
N PRO A 53 -0.84 -23.15 -10.19
CA PRO A 53 -0.85 -24.59 -10.39
C PRO A 53 -0.73 -25.04 -11.87
N ILE A 54 -0.52 -24.11 -12.81
CA ILE A 54 -0.52 -24.35 -14.25
C ILE A 54 0.91 -24.46 -14.81
N GLN A 55 1.97 -24.30 -14.00
CA GLN A 55 3.30 -24.73 -14.41
C GLN A 55 3.44 -26.23 -14.18
N ASN A 56 2.91 -26.99 -15.13
CA ASN A 56 3.23 -28.41 -15.28
C ASN A 56 4.76 -28.57 -15.26
N SER A 57 5.17 -29.46 -14.38
CA SER A 57 6.53 -29.91 -14.12
C SER A 57 7.18 -30.55 -15.36
N THR A 58 7.63 -29.74 -16.32
CA THR A 58 8.42 -30.25 -17.47
C THR A 58 9.62 -29.40 -17.89
N GLU A 59 10.08 -28.41 -17.11
CA GLU A 59 11.31 -27.66 -17.44
C GLU A 59 12.23 -27.45 -16.22
N SER A 60 12.51 -28.53 -15.48
CA SER A 60 13.57 -28.56 -14.45
C SER A 60 14.87 -29.16 -15.00
N SER A 61 15.37 -28.64 -16.13
CA SER A 61 16.67 -29.02 -16.68
C SER A 61 17.49 -27.77 -17.00
N HIS A 62 18.40 -27.45 -16.08
CA HIS A 62 19.52 -26.51 -16.27
C HIS A 62 19.17 -25.16 -16.94
N GLU A 63 18.30 -24.35 -16.32
CA GLU A 63 18.30 -22.91 -16.63
C GLU A 63 19.69 -22.35 -16.27
N THR A 64 20.46 -21.90 -17.26
CA THR A 64 21.73 -21.22 -17.01
C THR A 64 21.48 -19.91 -16.27
N THR A 65 22.43 -19.49 -15.42
CA THR A 65 22.32 -18.25 -14.63
C THR A 65 21.90 -17.00 -15.43
N PRO A 66 22.27 -16.80 -16.71
CA PRO A 66 21.80 -15.65 -17.48
C PRO A 66 20.30 -15.72 -17.81
N ILE A 67 19.78 -16.93 -18.09
CA ILE A 67 18.37 -17.16 -18.43
C ILE A 67 17.49 -16.86 -17.20
N LEU A 68 17.91 -17.33 -16.02
CA LEU A 68 17.21 -17.06 -14.75
C LEU A 68 17.18 -15.56 -14.41
N ILE A 69 18.32 -14.87 -14.57
CA ILE A 69 18.40 -13.42 -14.35
C ILE A 69 17.48 -12.68 -15.32
N GLY A 70 17.49 -13.07 -16.60
CA GLY A 70 16.60 -12.48 -17.62
C GLY A 70 15.12 -12.67 -17.30
N LYS A 71 14.73 -13.85 -16.80
CA LYS A 71 13.36 -14.17 -16.38
C LYS A 71 12.92 -13.37 -15.14
N ASN A 72 13.76 -13.25 -14.13
CA ASN A 72 13.44 -12.44 -12.94
C ASN A 72 13.34 -10.95 -13.29
N LEU A 73 14.22 -10.45 -14.17
CA LEU A 73 14.18 -9.07 -14.64
C LEU A 73 12.92 -8.79 -15.48
N SER A 74 12.53 -9.71 -16.37
CA SER A 74 11.32 -9.55 -17.19
C SER A 74 10.06 -9.59 -16.32
N ASN A 75 10.00 -10.47 -15.33
CA ASN A 75 8.89 -10.53 -14.39
C ASN A 75 8.82 -9.27 -13.52
N PHE A 76 9.97 -8.75 -13.04
CA PHE A 76 10.01 -7.50 -12.28
C PHE A 76 9.49 -6.33 -13.12
N ALA A 77 9.97 -6.20 -14.35
CA ALA A 77 9.50 -5.17 -15.27
C ALA A 77 8.00 -5.32 -15.53
N GLY A 78 7.53 -6.54 -15.81
CA GLY A 78 6.12 -6.85 -16.04
C GLY A 78 5.23 -6.47 -14.86
N SER A 79 5.58 -6.89 -13.64
CA SER A 79 4.83 -6.54 -12.42
C SER A 79 4.86 -5.03 -12.17
N ALA A 80 5.99 -4.35 -12.40
CA ALA A 80 6.08 -2.89 -12.26
C ALA A 80 5.15 -2.18 -13.26
N PHE A 81 5.14 -2.62 -14.51
CA PHE A 81 4.24 -2.11 -15.53
C PHE A 81 2.76 -2.34 -15.18
N VAL A 82 2.42 -3.51 -14.65
CA VAL A 82 1.04 -3.81 -14.23
C VAL A 82 0.61 -2.91 -13.08
N HIS A 83 1.40 -2.84 -12.00
CA HIS A 83 1.05 -2.03 -10.82
C HIS A 83 0.94 -0.55 -11.15
N ILE A 84 1.93 0.00 -11.84
CA ILE A 84 1.95 1.41 -12.21
C ILE A 84 0.88 1.69 -13.28
N GLY A 85 0.81 0.87 -14.33
CA GLY A 85 -0.11 1.03 -15.45
C GLY A 85 -1.58 0.92 -15.04
N LEU A 86 -1.94 -0.09 -14.24
CA LEU A 86 -3.30 -0.25 -13.72
C LEU A 86 -3.70 0.96 -12.85
N SER A 87 -2.76 1.51 -12.09
CA SER A 87 -3.02 2.69 -11.26
C SER A 87 -3.19 3.96 -12.10
N PHE A 88 -2.44 4.14 -13.19
CA PHE A 88 -2.67 5.23 -14.16
C PHE A 88 -4.02 5.11 -14.86
N ILE A 89 -4.39 3.91 -15.31
CA ILE A 89 -5.70 3.65 -15.92
C ILE A 89 -6.81 3.95 -14.90
N GLY A 90 -6.69 3.45 -13.67
CA GLY A 90 -7.65 3.71 -12.59
C GLY A 90 -7.80 5.21 -12.27
N TYR A 91 -6.69 5.96 -12.28
CA TYR A 91 -6.72 7.41 -12.12
C TYR A 91 -7.55 8.09 -13.23
N HIS A 92 -7.29 7.79 -14.51
CA HIS A 92 -7.99 8.40 -15.63
C HIS A 92 -9.46 7.95 -15.76
N LEU A 93 -9.75 6.68 -15.43
CA LEU A 93 -11.12 6.20 -15.33
C LEU A 93 -11.87 6.96 -14.23
N GLY A 94 -11.27 7.11 -13.04
CA GLY A 94 -11.86 7.87 -11.95
C GLY A 94 -12.10 9.34 -12.29
N GLU A 95 -11.17 9.97 -13.01
CA GLU A 95 -11.34 11.32 -13.56
C GLU A 95 -12.53 11.41 -14.52
N THR A 96 -12.62 10.48 -15.47
CA THR A 96 -13.71 10.43 -16.47
C THR A 96 -15.07 10.18 -15.81
N THR A 97 -15.15 9.21 -14.90
CA THR A 97 -16.37 8.91 -14.14
C THR A 97 -16.82 10.09 -13.30
N ALA A 98 -15.89 10.79 -12.63
CA ALA A 98 -16.21 11.97 -11.84
C ALA A 98 -16.81 13.10 -12.72
N MET A 99 -16.27 13.29 -13.93
CA MET A 99 -16.82 14.26 -14.89
C MET A 99 -18.24 13.90 -15.35
N LEU A 100 -18.51 12.62 -15.65
CA LEU A 100 -19.84 12.15 -16.06
C LEU A 100 -20.87 12.33 -14.95
N ILE A 101 -20.56 11.90 -13.72
CA ILE A 101 -21.46 12.06 -12.57
C ILE A 101 -21.75 13.54 -12.31
N SER A 102 -20.74 14.41 -12.44
CA SER A 102 -20.92 15.84 -12.24
C SER A 102 -21.77 16.53 -13.29
N ARG A 103 -21.91 15.94 -14.48
CA ARG A 103 -22.80 16.42 -15.54
C ARG A 103 -24.26 16.02 -15.27
N ASP A 104 -24.48 14.80 -14.79
CA ASP A 104 -25.83 14.27 -14.54
C ASP A 104 -26.44 14.79 -13.22
N VAL A 105 -25.61 15.04 -12.20
CA VAL A 105 -26.07 15.65 -10.95
C VAL A 105 -26.17 17.17 -11.13
N GLY A 106 -27.25 17.59 -11.79
CA GLY A 106 -27.61 18.98 -12.06
C GLY A 106 -27.56 19.90 -10.83
N ARG A 107 -27.44 21.21 -11.11
CA ARG A 107 -27.12 22.36 -10.24
C ARG A 107 -27.77 22.45 -8.84
N GLY A 108 -28.78 21.66 -8.48
CA GLY A 108 -29.59 21.81 -7.26
C GLY A 108 -29.18 21.02 -6.00
N PHE A 109 -28.42 19.93 -6.08
CA PHE A 109 -28.34 18.99 -4.95
C PHE A 109 -27.24 19.25 -3.90
N LEU A 110 -26.23 20.10 -4.18
CA LEU A 110 -25.07 20.27 -3.27
C LEU A 110 -24.76 21.73 -3.03
N GLN A 111 -25.65 22.41 -2.32
CA GLN A 111 -25.43 23.78 -1.86
C GLN A 111 -24.74 23.80 -0.48
N GLY A 112 -23.45 24.17 -0.53
CA GLY A 112 -22.74 25.07 0.40
C GLY A 112 -22.83 24.88 1.92
N CYS A 113 -21.68 24.57 2.53
CA CYS A 113 -21.28 24.79 3.93
C CYS A 113 -22.04 24.03 5.05
N ARG A 114 -23.37 23.92 5.04
CA ARG A 114 -24.12 23.30 6.15
C ARG A 114 -23.97 21.78 6.21
N TYR A 115 -23.81 21.15 5.05
CA TYR A 115 -23.57 19.70 4.93
C TYR A 115 -22.10 19.30 5.15
N HIS A 116 -21.15 20.24 5.15
CA HIS A 116 -19.73 19.90 5.34
C HIS A 116 -19.43 19.49 6.78
N SER A 117 -19.95 20.25 7.76
CA SER A 117 -19.85 19.88 9.18
C SER A 117 -20.60 18.57 9.46
N LEU A 118 -21.76 18.38 8.83
CA LEU A 118 -22.54 17.15 8.95
C LEU A 118 -21.83 15.94 8.31
N SER A 119 -21.22 16.10 7.13
CA SER A 119 -20.49 15.02 6.46
C SER A 119 -19.22 14.64 7.21
N LEU A 120 -18.52 15.62 7.80
CA LEU A 120 -17.38 15.36 8.70
C LEU A 120 -17.82 14.61 9.96
N LYS A 121 -18.95 14.99 10.56
CA LYS A 121 -19.52 14.28 11.71
C LYS A 121 -19.95 12.86 11.36
N ILE A 122 -20.63 12.66 10.23
CA ILE A 122 -21.04 11.33 9.75
C ILE A 122 -19.81 10.46 9.46
N ALA A 123 -18.78 11.02 8.82
CA ALA A 123 -17.52 10.31 8.58
C ALA A 123 -16.78 9.97 9.89
N ALA A 124 -16.78 10.88 10.87
CA ALA A 124 -16.21 10.60 12.18
C ALA A 124 -17.00 9.50 12.91
N ILE A 125 -18.32 9.55 12.87
CA ILE A 125 -19.20 8.53 13.45
C ILE A 125 -19.00 7.18 12.76
N SER A 126 -18.87 7.15 11.43
CA SER A 126 -18.64 5.90 10.70
C SER A 126 -17.25 5.31 10.97
N VAL A 127 -16.21 6.13 11.12
CA VAL A 127 -14.88 5.66 11.54
C VAL A 127 -14.92 5.12 12.97
N LEU A 128 -15.57 5.85 13.89
CA LEU A 128 -15.72 5.41 15.28
C LEU A 128 -16.56 4.14 15.40
N SER A 129 -17.64 4.02 14.63
CA SER A 129 -18.47 2.82 14.62
C SER A 129 -17.69 1.62 14.04
N MET A 130 -16.90 1.82 12.99
CA MET A 130 -16.02 0.78 12.45
C MET A 130 -14.96 0.35 13.45
N MET A 131 -14.36 1.27 14.21
CA MET A 131 -13.41 0.93 15.27
C MET A 131 -14.08 0.11 16.39
N ILE A 132 -15.25 0.54 16.85
CA ILE A 132 -15.99 -0.15 17.92
C ILE A 132 -16.41 -1.54 17.45
N ILE A 133 -16.98 -1.66 16.25
CA ILE A 133 -17.39 -2.94 15.66
C ILE A 133 -16.18 -3.87 15.50
N SER A 134 -15.04 -3.37 15.00
CA SER A 134 -13.82 -4.17 14.86
C SER A 134 -13.31 -4.68 16.21
N SER A 135 -13.34 -3.82 17.23
CA SER A 135 -12.90 -4.17 18.60
C SER A 135 -13.84 -5.19 19.26
N LEU A 136 -15.15 -5.06 19.05
CA LEU A 136 -16.15 -6.01 19.55
C LEU A 136 -16.09 -7.36 18.82
N LEU A 137 -15.82 -7.34 17.51
CA LEU A 137 -15.59 -8.55 16.74
C LEU A 137 -14.35 -9.29 17.22
N GLU A 138 -13.29 -8.56 17.58
CA GLU A 138 -12.05 -9.15 18.11
C GLU A 138 -12.29 -9.85 19.45
N THR A 139 -13.03 -9.24 20.38
CA THR A 139 -13.33 -9.87 21.68
C THR A 139 -14.32 -11.03 21.56
N TYR A 140 -15.30 -10.95 20.66
CA TYR A 140 -16.31 -11.99 20.48
C TYR A 140 -15.78 -13.23 19.72
N PHE A 141 -14.99 -13.02 18.66
CA PHE A 141 -14.46 -14.10 17.82
C PHE A 141 -13.02 -14.52 18.16
N PHE A 142 -12.41 -13.94 19.20
CA PHE A 142 -11.05 -14.27 19.68
C PHE A 142 -10.79 -15.78 19.76
N ARG A 143 -11.82 -16.56 20.09
CA ARG A 143 -11.73 -17.99 20.35
C ARG A 143 -12.00 -18.88 19.12
N THR A 144 -12.51 -18.33 18.02
CA THR A 144 -13.12 -19.13 16.94
C THR A 144 -12.31 -19.12 15.64
N SER A 145 -11.65 -18.00 15.28
CA SER A 145 -10.81 -17.98 14.06
C SER A 145 -9.75 -16.89 14.05
N ASN A 146 -8.52 -17.29 13.73
CA ASN A 146 -7.36 -16.44 13.52
C ASN A 146 -7.62 -15.35 12.46
N TYR A 147 -8.42 -15.68 11.45
CA TYR A 147 -8.77 -14.78 10.36
C TYR A 147 -9.51 -13.52 10.85
N PHE A 148 -10.39 -13.65 11.86
CA PHE A 148 -11.08 -12.50 12.44
C PHE A 148 -10.14 -11.58 13.21
N ILE A 149 -9.20 -12.13 13.97
CA ILE A 149 -8.17 -11.35 14.68
C ILE A 149 -7.33 -10.56 13.68
N TYR A 150 -6.91 -11.20 12.59
CA TYR A 150 -6.18 -10.54 11.50
C TYR A 150 -6.99 -9.37 10.89
N ILE A 151 -8.26 -9.58 10.52
CA ILE A 151 -9.08 -8.53 9.91
C ILE A 151 -9.34 -7.39 10.89
N SER A 152 -9.76 -7.70 12.12
CA SER A 152 -10.07 -6.69 13.13
C SER A 152 -8.85 -5.83 13.47
N SER A 153 -7.68 -6.46 13.65
CA SER A 153 -6.44 -5.74 13.89
C SER A 153 -6.03 -4.89 12.69
N ALA A 154 -6.18 -5.38 11.45
CA ALA A 154 -5.92 -4.60 10.24
C ALA A 154 -6.82 -3.36 10.14
N LEU A 155 -8.13 -3.50 10.39
CA LEU A 155 -9.08 -2.40 10.38
C LEU A 155 -8.77 -1.35 11.44
N LEU A 156 -8.46 -1.78 12.66
CA LEU A 156 -8.11 -0.89 13.76
C LEU A 156 -6.82 -0.11 13.47
N LEU A 157 -5.81 -0.78 12.93
CA LEU A 157 -4.48 -0.23 12.67
C LEU A 157 -4.40 0.60 11.37
N ALA A 158 -5.39 0.51 10.48
CA ALA A 158 -5.47 1.37 9.31
C ALA A 158 -5.65 2.87 9.67
N LEU A 159 -6.36 3.17 10.76
CA LEU A 159 -6.59 4.55 11.19
C LEU A 159 -5.30 5.29 11.62
N PRO A 160 -4.43 4.74 12.48
CA PRO A 160 -3.15 5.38 12.77
C PRO A 160 -2.25 5.47 11.52
N GLY A 161 -2.30 4.49 10.61
CA GLY A 161 -1.55 4.55 9.35
C GLY A 161 -1.96 5.74 8.47
N THR A 162 -3.26 5.90 8.23
CA THR A 162 -3.80 7.04 7.47
C THR A 162 -3.55 8.38 8.18
N SER A 163 -3.67 8.44 9.50
CA SER A 163 -3.40 9.65 10.30
C SER A 163 -1.94 10.08 10.19
N LEU A 164 -1.01 9.14 10.27
CA LEU A 164 0.42 9.40 10.08
C LEU A 164 0.72 9.86 8.66
N ARG A 165 0.16 9.20 7.63
CA ARG A 165 0.29 9.64 6.23
C ARG A 165 -0.18 11.08 6.06
N TYR A 166 -1.35 11.43 6.62
CA TYR A 166 -1.86 12.79 6.57
C TYR A 166 -0.89 13.79 7.22
N TYR A 167 -0.37 13.46 8.41
CA TYR A 167 0.58 14.31 9.11
C TYR A 167 1.89 14.51 8.31
N LEU A 168 2.44 13.43 7.73
CA LEU A 168 3.63 13.48 6.88
C LEU A 168 3.41 14.35 5.64
N SER A 169 2.31 14.16 4.91
CA SER A 169 1.99 14.99 3.75
C SER A 169 1.83 16.45 4.14
N LYS A 170 1.13 16.76 5.25
CA LYS A 170 0.93 18.15 5.70
C LYS A 170 2.23 18.84 6.10
N LYS A 171 3.17 18.11 6.72
CA LYS A 171 4.42 18.68 7.23
C LYS A 171 5.51 18.78 6.16
N LEU A 172 5.57 17.81 5.24
CA LEU A 172 6.70 17.64 4.32
C LEU A 172 6.39 18.06 2.88
N ASN A 173 5.14 18.01 2.41
CA ASN A 173 4.78 18.46 1.05
C ASN A 173 4.51 19.98 0.98
N PHE A 174 4.33 20.63 2.13
CA PHE A 174 3.98 22.04 2.23
C PHE A 174 5.07 22.83 2.94
N ASP A 175 5.64 23.82 2.26
CA ASP A 175 6.55 24.77 2.88
C ASP A 175 5.76 25.90 3.54
N LYS A 176 5.62 25.81 4.86
CA LYS A 176 4.94 26.82 5.68
C LYS A 176 5.64 28.19 5.63
N ARG A 177 6.95 28.25 5.37
CA ARG A 177 7.69 29.53 5.40
C ARG A 177 7.37 30.38 4.18
N ASN A 178 7.30 29.75 3.01
CA ASN A 178 7.01 30.44 1.75
C ASN A 178 5.54 30.30 1.33
N ASN A 179 4.70 29.66 2.14
CA ASN A 179 3.30 29.33 1.83
C ASN A 179 3.13 28.64 0.46
N GLN A 180 4.12 27.83 0.08
CA GLN A 180 4.23 27.20 -1.22
C GLN A 180 4.35 25.68 -1.10
N LYS A 181 3.88 24.97 -2.11
CA LYS A 181 4.09 23.52 -2.20
C LYS A 181 5.51 23.24 -2.61
N ARG A 182 6.10 22.19 -2.04
CA ARG A 182 7.41 21.73 -2.49
C ARG A 182 7.25 21.06 -3.86
N ILE A 183 8.21 21.34 -4.75
CA ILE A 183 8.30 20.73 -6.08
C ILE A 183 8.43 19.20 -5.97
N PHE A 184 9.08 18.74 -4.90
CA PHE A 184 9.28 17.33 -4.61
C PHE A 184 8.37 16.89 -3.43
N PRO A 185 7.48 15.91 -3.61
CA PRO A 185 6.54 15.46 -2.59
C PRO A 185 7.19 14.54 -1.55
N LEU A 186 8.04 15.12 -0.68
CA LEU A 186 8.78 14.38 0.36
C LEU A 186 7.88 13.59 1.33
N GLY A 187 6.69 14.09 1.62
CA GLY A 187 5.75 13.44 2.54
C GLY A 187 5.23 12.11 2.00
N THR A 188 4.89 12.06 0.72
CA THR A 188 4.41 10.83 0.06
C THR A 188 5.55 9.82 -0.08
N LEU A 189 6.74 10.29 -0.48
CA LEU A 189 7.96 9.47 -0.46
C LEU A 189 8.20 8.86 0.92
N THR A 190 8.20 9.69 1.97
CA THR A 190 8.49 9.26 3.35
C THR A 190 7.46 8.26 3.83
N ALA A 191 6.17 8.48 3.55
CA ALA A 191 5.11 7.57 3.94
C ALA A 191 5.23 6.20 3.26
N ASN A 192 5.52 6.18 1.95
CA ASN A 192 5.73 4.94 1.19
C ASN A 192 6.96 4.17 1.69
N VAL A 193 8.10 4.85 1.92
CA VAL A 193 9.32 4.22 2.43
C VAL A 193 9.13 3.67 3.83
N LEU A 194 8.57 4.45 4.76
CA LEU A 194 8.33 4.00 6.13
C LEU A 194 7.35 2.84 6.19
N GLY A 195 6.24 2.90 5.45
CA GLY A 195 5.27 1.80 5.42
C GLY A 195 5.84 0.53 4.78
N SER A 196 6.64 0.64 3.72
CA SER A 196 7.34 -0.50 3.13
C SER A 196 8.36 -1.11 4.10
N LEU A 197 9.09 -0.30 4.87
CA LEU A 197 10.04 -0.78 5.88
C LEU A 197 9.33 -1.54 7.02
N VAL A 198 8.20 -1.01 7.50
CA VAL A 198 7.38 -1.68 8.52
C VAL A 198 6.81 -2.98 7.97
N LEU A 199 6.29 -2.98 6.73
CA LEU A 199 5.80 -4.20 6.09
C LEU A 199 6.91 -5.24 5.94
N ALA A 200 8.11 -4.85 5.47
CA ALA A 200 9.25 -5.76 5.36
C ALA A 200 9.62 -6.40 6.71
N THR A 201 9.55 -5.61 7.79
CA THR A 201 9.82 -6.09 9.15
C THR A 201 8.73 -7.03 9.63
N SER A 202 7.45 -6.70 9.42
CA SER A 202 6.33 -7.57 9.74
C SER A 202 6.42 -8.90 9.00
N THR A 203 6.69 -8.88 7.68
CA THR A 203 6.88 -10.08 6.87
C THR A 203 8.03 -10.94 7.38
N LEU A 204 9.16 -10.32 7.74
CA LEU A 204 10.29 -11.03 8.35
C LEU A 204 9.88 -11.74 9.63
N LEU A 205 9.18 -11.04 10.53
CA LEU A 205 8.83 -11.58 11.84
C LEU A 205 7.73 -12.66 11.77
N THR A 206 6.79 -12.56 10.83
CA THR A 206 5.71 -13.54 10.67
C THR A 206 6.13 -14.78 9.88
N LEU A 207 7.06 -14.66 8.92
CA LEU A 207 7.45 -15.77 8.05
C LEU A 207 8.87 -16.30 8.34
N GLY A 208 9.74 -15.53 8.98
CA GLY A 208 11.11 -15.92 9.23
C GLY A 208 11.24 -17.09 10.21
N ILE A 209 12.21 -17.98 9.95
CA ILE A 209 12.56 -19.06 10.87
C ILE A 209 13.73 -18.66 11.76
N LYS A 210 13.82 -19.21 12.97
CA LYS A 210 14.96 -18.96 13.87
C LYS A 210 16.25 -19.56 13.30
N PRO A 211 17.41 -18.91 13.51
CA PRO A 211 18.70 -19.48 13.11
C PRO A 211 18.96 -20.78 13.89
N LYS A 212 19.33 -21.84 13.17
CA LYS A 212 19.61 -23.17 13.74
C LYS A 212 20.83 -23.09 14.67
N LYS A 213 20.62 -23.25 15.98
CA LYS A 213 21.70 -23.31 16.98
C LYS A 213 22.25 -24.72 17.21
N SER A 214 21.60 -25.76 16.70
CA SER A 214 22.02 -27.16 16.86
C SER A 214 21.60 -28.02 15.66
N LEU A 215 22.49 -28.93 15.24
CA LEU A 215 22.31 -29.87 14.12
C LEU A 215 21.29 -31.00 14.42
N ILE A 216 20.78 -31.08 15.65
CA ILE A 216 20.06 -32.26 16.16
C ILE A 216 18.53 -32.09 16.10
N ASN A 217 18.02 -30.85 16.08
CA ASN A 217 16.57 -30.59 15.98
C ASN A 217 16.22 -30.11 14.56
N PHE A 218 15.57 -30.98 13.80
CA PHE A 218 15.19 -30.75 12.39
C PHE A 218 13.94 -29.88 12.20
N HIS A 219 13.34 -29.35 13.26
CA HIS A 219 12.12 -28.54 13.13
C HIS A 219 12.46 -27.06 12.87
N ASN A 220 11.93 -26.54 11.77
CA ASN A 220 11.96 -25.11 11.44
C ASN A 220 11.02 -24.36 12.40
N GLU A 221 11.56 -23.83 13.50
CA GLU A 221 10.80 -22.96 14.39
C GLU A 221 10.70 -21.54 13.81
N MET A 222 9.50 -21.00 13.73
CA MET A 222 9.26 -19.60 13.35
C MET A 222 9.77 -18.63 14.43
N ILE A 223 10.14 -17.41 14.05
CA ILE A 223 10.54 -16.35 14.99
C ILE A 223 9.40 -16.08 15.99
N ILE A 224 8.20 -15.86 15.47
CA ILE A 224 6.98 -15.73 16.27
C ILE A 224 6.22 -17.05 16.21
N THR A 225 6.07 -17.69 17.36
CA THR A 225 5.31 -18.94 17.51
C THR A 225 3.88 -18.71 17.98
N ASP A 226 3.62 -17.56 18.62
CA ASP A 226 2.30 -17.21 19.13
C ASP A 226 1.37 -16.76 17.99
N LYS A 227 0.20 -17.41 17.88
CA LYS A 227 -0.77 -17.17 16.81
C LYS A 227 -1.37 -15.77 16.90
N LEU A 228 -1.66 -15.30 18.12
CA LEU A 228 -2.22 -13.97 18.35
C LEU A 228 -1.24 -12.90 17.86
N SER A 229 0.01 -12.98 18.29
CA SER A 229 1.09 -12.07 17.88
C SER A 229 1.30 -12.10 16.37
N CYS A 230 1.27 -13.29 15.74
CA CYS A 230 1.36 -13.41 14.29
C CYS A 230 0.21 -12.70 13.57
N CYS A 231 -1.04 -12.87 14.06
CA CYS A 231 -2.20 -12.24 13.43
C CYS A 231 -2.23 -10.72 13.57
N ILE A 232 -1.90 -10.21 14.75
CA ILE A 232 -1.78 -8.76 14.96
C ILE A 232 -0.69 -8.19 14.06
N LEU A 233 0.45 -8.87 13.92
CA LEU A 233 1.55 -8.39 13.10
C LEU A 233 1.24 -8.45 11.59
N SER A 234 0.49 -9.46 11.15
CA SER A 234 -0.11 -9.50 9.80
C SER A 234 -1.10 -8.35 9.60
N GLY A 235 -1.85 -7.98 10.63
CA GLY A 235 -2.74 -6.81 10.64
C GLY A 235 -1.99 -5.48 10.58
N VAL A 236 -0.82 -5.35 11.22
CA VAL A 236 0.09 -4.20 11.04
C VAL A 236 0.55 -4.11 9.59
N GLY A 237 0.93 -5.24 8.98
CA GLY A 237 1.36 -5.29 7.59
C GLY A 237 0.28 -4.81 6.62
N HIS A 238 -0.91 -5.40 6.67
CA HIS A 238 -1.96 -5.11 5.68
C HIS A 238 -2.81 -3.87 6.02
N GLY A 239 -3.06 -3.62 7.31
CA GLY A 239 -3.84 -2.49 7.80
C GLY A 239 -3.04 -1.21 7.89
N PHE A 240 -2.08 -1.15 8.83
CA PHE A 240 -1.28 0.06 9.07
C PHE A 240 -0.43 0.45 7.86
N CYS A 241 0.37 -0.48 7.31
CA CYS A 241 1.25 -0.15 6.18
C CYS A 241 0.45 0.10 4.90
N GLY A 242 -0.64 -0.63 4.68
CA GLY A 242 -1.56 -0.39 3.58
C GLY A 242 -2.17 1.02 3.61
N ALA A 243 -2.53 1.50 4.80
CA ALA A 243 -3.08 2.84 5.01
C ALA A 243 -2.03 3.97 5.03
N LEU A 244 -0.82 3.67 5.52
CA LEU A 244 0.31 4.60 5.59
C LEU A 244 0.93 4.82 4.21
N THR A 245 1.03 3.80 3.39
CA THR A 245 1.51 3.93 2.01
C THR A 245 0.36 4.32 1.07
N THR A 246 0.68 4.79 -0.13
CA THR A 246 -0.34 5.20 -1.10
C THR A 246 0.16 5.11 -2.53
N MET A 247 -0.57 4.36 -3.34
CA MET A 247 -0.37 4.31 -4.79
C MET A 247 -1.12 5.45 -5.49
N SER A 248 -2.35 5.74 -5.06
CA SER A 248 -3.20 6.78 -5.65
C SER A 248 -2.60 8.20 -5.53
N THR A 249 -2.05 8.56 -4.36
CA THR A 249 -1.41 9.88 -4.19
C THR A 249 -0.12 9.96 -5.01
N PHE A 250 0.65 8.88 -5.04
CA PHE A 250 1.86 8.79 -5.86
C PHE A 250 1.57 9.00 -7.35
N ILE A 251 0.57 8.32 -7.92
CA ILE A 251 0.19 8.50 -9.33
C ILE A 251 -0.33 9.91 -9.62
N SER A 252 -1.21 10.44 -8.78
CA SER A 252 -1.73 11.81 -8.96
C SER A 252 -0.65 12.90 -8.85
N GLU A 253 0.39 12.68 -8.04
CA GLU A 253 1.57 13.57 -8.01
C GLU A 253 2.36 13.50 -9.31
N LEU A 254 2.52 12.29 -9.89
CA LEU A 254 3.20 12.10 -11.17
C LEU A 254 2.44 12.73 -12.34
N THR A 255 1.11 12.67 -12.36
CA THR A 255 0.30 13.23 -13.46
C THR A 255 0.32 14.76 -13.50
N VAL A 256 0.46 15.40 -12.33
CA VAL A 256 0.47 16.87 -12.21
C VAL A 256 1.88 17.46 -12.36
N MET A 257 2.92 16.65 -12.23
CA MET A 257 4.30 17.12 -12.35
C MET A 257 4.65 17.54 -13.79
N GLU A 258 5.05 18.80 -13.96
CA GLU A 258 5.36 19.39 -15.27
C GLU A 258 6.76 19.03 -15.75
N ASN A 259 7.75 19.00 -14.84
CA ASN A 259 9.12 18.66 -15.18
C ASN A 259 9.29 17.14 -15.29
N ARG A 260 9.54 16.66 -16.51
CA ARG A 260 9.73 15.24 -16.83
C ARG A 260 10.91 14.61 -16.09
N ILE A 261 12.00 15.35 -15.91
CA ILE A 261 13.19 14.83 -15.22
C ILE A 261 12.86 14.56 -13.75
N HIS A 262 12.20 15.51 -13.08
CA HIS A 262 11.75 15.32 -11.71
C HIS A 262 10.73 14.18 -11.59
N LEU A 263 9.86 14.03 -12.58
CA LEU A 263 8.86 12.95 -12.62
C LEU A 263 9.55 11.58 -12.64
N TYR A 264 10.46 11.36 -13.59
CA TYR A 264 11.21 10.11 -13.70
C TYR A 264 12.09 9.86 -12.47
N PHE A 265 12.76 10.90 -11.98
CA PHE A 265 13.60 10.76 -10.79
C PHE A 265 12.77 10.39 -9.56
N TYR A 266 11.66 11.09 -9.30
CA TYR A 266 10.77 10.80 -8.18
C TYR A 266 10.17 9.40 -8.27
N SER A 267 9.68 8.99 -9.44
CA SER A 267 9.06 7.68 -9.61
C SER A 267 10.07 6.55 -9.40
N ILE A 268 11.23 6.62 -10.06
CA ILE A 268 12.28 5.61 -9.96
C ILE A 268 12.85 5.56 -8.54
N LEU A 269 13.16 6.72 -7.94
CA LEU A 269 13.73 6.79 -6.59
C LEU A 269 12.79 6.17 -5.57
N THR A 270 11.49 6.46 -5.64
CA THR A 270 10.50 5.92 -4.70
C THR A 270 10.47 4.39 -4.78
N VAL A 271 10.36 3.83 -5.99
CA VAL A 271 10.33 2.37 -6.20
C VAL A 271 11.63 1.72 -5.72
N LEU A 272 12.79 2.25 -6.12
CA LEU A 272 14.09 1.69 -5.76
C LEU A 272 14.34 1.69 -4.26
N ILE A 273 14.03 2.79 -3.54
CA ILE A 273 14.21 2.83 -2.09
C ILE A 273 13.29 1.83 -1.40
N THR A 274 12.03 1.70 -1.84
CA THR A 274 11.10 0.75 -1.21
C THR A 274 11.46 -0.71 -1.48
N VAL A 275 11.81 -1.07 -2.71
CA VAL A 275 12.27 -2.43 -3.06
C VAL A 275 13.60 -2.72 -2.37
N GLY A 276 14.49 -1.72 -2.30
CA GLY A 276 15.74 -1.80 -1.54
C GLY A 276 15.50 -2.05 -0.05
N SER A 277 14.47 -1.42 0.55
CA SER A 277 14.10 -1.65 1.95
C SER A 277 13.66 -3.10 2.19
N PHE A 278 12.86 -3.67 1.28
CA PHE A 278 12.52 -5.11 1.33
C PHE A 278 13.76 -5.98 1.16
N THR A 279 14.64 -5.64 0.22
CA THR A 279 15.88 -6.38 -0.04
C THR A 279 16.77 -6.42 1.20
N ILE A 280 16.96 -5.28 1.86
CA ILE A 280 17.82 -5.16 3.05
C ILE A 280 17.22 -5.90 4.25
N VAL A 281 15.92 -5.73 4.52
CA VAL A 281 15.31 -6.31 5.72
C VAL A 281 14.86 -7.75 5.47
N TRP A 282 13.90 -7.93 4.56
CA TRP A 282 13.29 -9.23 4.30
C TRP A 282 14.20 -10.13 3.45
N GLY A 283 14.84 -9.58 2.42
CA GLY A 283 15.70 -10.32 1.49
C GLY A 283 16.92 -10.94 2.15
N THR A 284 17.71 -10.14 2.86
CA THR A 284 18.91 -10.65 3.55
C THR A 284 18.57 -11.79 4.51
N TYR A 285 17.50 -11.66 5.30
CA TYR A 285 17.09 -12.69 6.26
C TYR A 285 16.63 -13.98 5.59
N SER A 286 15.74 -13.85 4.61
CA SER A 286 15.19 -14.99 3.87
C SER A 286 16.25 -15.76 3.07
N TRP A 287 17.28 -15.07 2.55
CA TRP A 287 18.39 -15.73 1.85
C TRP A 287 19.41 -16.40 2.80
N THR A 288 19.62 -15.85 4.00
CA THR A 288 20.66 -16.35 4.93
C THR A 288 20.14 -17.38 5.93
N VAL A 289 18.90 -17.22 6.41
CA VAL A 289 18.32 -18.07 7.46
C VAL A 289 17.19 -18.93 6.89
N GLY A 290 16.29 -18.32 6.12
CA GLY A 290 15.12 -18.98 5.54
C GLY A 290 13.79 -18.51 6.16
N TYR A 291 12.70 -19.05 5.63
CA TYR A 291 11.34 -18.66 5.97
C TYR A 291 10.33 -19.78 5.64
N VAL A 292 9.10 -19.65 6.13
CA VAL A 292 7.95 -20.50 5.76
C VAL A 292 7.10 -19.83 4.68
N MET A 293 6.51 -20.62 3.78
CA MET A 293 5.75 -20.07 2.63
C MET A 293 4.36 -19.53 3.02
N GLU A 294 3.79 -19.99 4.13
CA GLU A 294 2.48 -19.58 4.59
C GLU A 294 2.56 -19.17 6.06
N SER A 295 1.92 -18.05 6.39
CA SER A 295 1.86 -17.58 7.77
C SER A 295 0.87 -18.43 8.57
N PRO A 296 1.18 -18.83 9.81
CA PRO A 296 0.30 -19.66 10.66
C PRO A 296 -1.00 -18.95 11.10
N CYS A 297 -1.14 -17.66 10.76
CA CYS A 297 -2.36 -16.89 11.00
C CYS A 297 -3.42 -17.07 9.90
N LEU A 298 -2.99 -17.30 8.65
CA LEU A 298 -3.85 -17.35 7.46
C LEU A 298 -4.13 -18.79 7.03
#